data_AF-A0A084SZX6-F1
#
_entry.id   AF-A0A084SZX6-F1
#
_cell.length_a   1.000
_cell.length_b   1.000
_cell.length_c   1.000
_cell.angle_alpha   90.00
_cell.angle_beta   90.00
_cell.angle_gamma   90.00
#
_symmetry.space_group_name_H-M   'P 1'
#
loop_
_entity.id
_entity.type
_entity.pdbx_description
1 polymer ?
#
loop_
_entity_poly.entity_id
_entity_poly.type
_entity_poly.pdbx_seq_one_letter_code
_entity_poly.pdbx_strand_id
1 'polypeptide(L)'
;MRLSDYNLFLLGDYSGGQDVQGRLAAGGNVTMTDFSVGTALANHDIANTLVAGNTLHLSSGGVWGDAWYGNGYNADASVVYPRGGVSQGSPVDFAARGTELRALSSRLAGLPGNGLTTLESWGGVMLLGTDPGVNVFEVDASAFTGAVLLSISAPAGSLAVINITGDSATFSAFGHMFSGGIDQHGVLFNFVDATEIHANAYGFWGTVLAPYAHVTFNDGSFDGGIYALSMTGNAEGHINALADRDICP
;
A
#
# COMPACT_ATOMS: atom_id res chain seq x y z
N MET A 1 10.09 -7.14 -9.74
CA MET A 1 9.17 -6.46 -8.79
C MET A 1 7.79 -7.04 -8.97
N ARG A 2 7.21 -7.52 -7.87
CA ARG A 2 5.86 -8.12 -7.82
C ARG A 2 5.19 -7.56 -6.56
N LEU A 3 4.36 -6.53 -6.74
CA LEU A 3 3.62 -5.81 -5.70
C LEU A 3 2.17 -5.59 -6.15
N SER A 4 1.63 -6.59 -6.85
CA SER A 4 0.31 -6.59 -7.48
C SER A 4 -0.61 -7.68 -6.93
N ASP A 5 -0.12 -8.49 -5.99
CA ASP A 5 -0.79 -9.64 -5.40
C ASP A 5 -1.85 -9.25 -4.35
N TYR A 6 -1.64 -8.12 -3.67
CA TYR A 6 -2.54 -7.58 -2.65
C TYR A 6 -2.77 -6.08 -2.82
N ASN A 7 -3.97 -5.63 -2.44
CA ASN A 7 -4.25 -4.21 -2.23
C ASN A 7 -3.63 -3.75 -0.90
N LEU A 8 -3.70 -4.61 0.13
CA LEU A 8 -3.10 -4.37 1.43
C LEU A 8 -2.41 -5.64 1.92
N PHE A 9 -1.11 -5.55 2.18
CA PHE A 9 -0.29 -6.61 2.72
C PHE A 9 0.51 -6.11 3.92
N LEU A 10 0.27 -6.71 5.08
CA LEU A 10 0.86 -6.29 6.35
C LEU A 10 1.58 -7.46 7.01
N LEU A 11 2.76 -7.21 7.59
CA LEU A 11 3.52 -8.24 8.30
C LEU A 11 2.99 -8.48 9.72
N GLY A 12 2.32 -7.49 10.30
CA GLY A 12 1.72 -7.47 11.62
C GLY A 12 0.23 -7.18 11.54
N ASP A 13 -0.25 -6.32 12.43
CA ASP A 13 -1.69 -6.12 12.66
C ASP A 13 -2.34 -5.12 11.67
N TYR A 14 -3.65 -5.30 11.48
CA TYR A 14 -4.54 -4.36 10.81
C TYR A 14 -5.73 -4.03 11.71
N SER A 15 -6.02 -2.74 11.91
CA SER A 15 -7.15 -2.31 12.75
C SER A 15 -7.83 -1.04 12.26
N GLY A 16 -9.15 -0.99 12.35
CA GLY A 16 -9.95 0.20 12.04
C GLY A 16 -10.38 0.33 10.58
N GLY A 17 -9.88 -0.57 9.71
CA GLY A 17 -10.18 -0.60 8.29
C GLY A 17 -11.66 -0.72 7.97
N GLN A 18 -12.07 -0.05 6.89
CA GLN A 18 -13.44 -0.09 6.36
C GLN A 18 -13.46 -0.80 5.00
N ASP A 19 -13.10 -0.13 3.91
CA ASP A 19 -13.21 -0.72 2.57
C ASP A 19 -11.86 -1.03 1.94
N VAL A 20 -11.70 -2.26 1.45
CA VAL A 20 -10.58 -2.68 0.59
C VAL A 20 -11.14 -3.44 -0.62
N GLN A 21 -11.15 -2.80 -1.78
CA GLN A 21 -11.77 -3.32 -3.00
C GLN A 21 -11.11 -4.63 -3.49
N GLY A 22 -9.81 -4.79 -3.26
CA GLY A 22 -9.02 -5.96 -3.63
C GLY A 22 -8.75 -6.94 -2.47
N ARG A 23 -7.61 -7.64 -2.55
CA ARG A 23 -7.18 -8.58 -1.52
C ARG A 23 -6.50 -7.89 -0.34
N LEU A 24 -6.71 -8.45 0.84
CA LEU A 24 -6.08 -8.05 2.10
C LEU A 24 -5.40 -9.24 2.77
N ALA A 25 -4.16 -9.07 3.21
CA ALA A 25 -3.49 -10.02 4.09
C ALA A 25 -2.72 -9.28 5.20
N ALA A 26 -2.83 -9.76 6.43
CA ALA A 26 -2.07 -9.27 7.58
C ALA A 26 -1.52 -10.45 8.37
N GLY A 27 -0.22 -10.45 8.69
CA GLY A 27 0.44 -11.54 9.41
C GLY A 27 0.02 -11.66 10.87
N GLY A 28 -0.50 -10.58 11.44
CA GLY A 28 -1.02 -10.53 12.79
C GLY A 28 -2.54 -10.64 12.85
N ASN A 29 -3.14 -9.82 13.71
CA ASN A 29 -4.58 -9.71 13.87
C ASN A 29 -5.18 -8.79 12.80
N VAL A 30 -6.40 -9.10 12.38
CA VAL A 30 -7.23 -8.20 11.56
C VAL A 30 -8.48 -7.84 12.34
N THR A 31 -8.73 -6.55 12.52
CA THR A 31 -9.93 -6.02 13.17
C THR A 31 -10.62 -5.00 12.26
N MET A 32 -11.84 -5.30 11.81
CA MET A 32 -12.61 -4.42 10.91
C MET A 32 -14.06 -4.28 11.37
N THR A 33 -14.61 -3.09 11.17
CA THR A 33 -16.00 -2.73 11.49
C THR A 33 -16.57 -1.88 10.36
N ASP A 34 -17.83 -2.12 9.97
CA ASP A 34 -18.49 -1.40 8.87
C ASP A 34 -17.68 -1.51 7.57
N PHE A 35 -17.38 -2.74 7.16
CA PHE A 35 -16.31 -3.04 6.20
C PHE A 35 -16.80 -3.77 4.95
N SER A 36 -16.03 -3.63 3.86
CA SER A 36 -16.11 -4.52 2.70
C SER A 36 -14.71 -4.91 2.19
N VAL A 37 -14.51 -6.20 1.88
CA VAL A 37 -13.24 -6.69 1.30
C VAL A 37 -13.51 -7.46 0.00
N GLY A 38 -12.76 -7.16 -1.05
CA GLY A 38 -12.76 -7.91 -2.31
C GLY A 38 -13.95 -7.63 -3.22
N THR A 39 -14.68 -6.52 -3.03
CA THR A 39 -15.88 -6.16 -3.79
C THR A 39 -15.60 -6.00 -5.29
N ALA A 40 -14.40 -5.55 -5.66
CA ALA A 40 -13.99 -5.36 -7.05
C ALA A 40 -13.23 -6.56 -7.66
N LEU A 41 -13.01 -7.64 -6.88
CA LEU A 41 -12.41 -8.87 -7.40
C LEU A 41 -13.35 -9.58 -8.39
N ALA A 42 -12.76 -10.15 -9.43
CA ALA A 42 -13.48 -10.98 -10.39
C ALA A 42 -14.11 -12.20 -9.69
N ASN A 43 -15.26 -12.67 -10.19
CA ASN A 43 -16.02 -13.77 -9.55
C ASN A 43 -15.23 -15.08 -9.36
N HIS A 44 -14.20 -15.32 -10.16
CA HIS A 44 -13.35 -16.51 -10.07
C HIS A 44 -12.08 -16.29 -9.22
N ASP A 45 -11.77 -15.04 -8.85
CA ASP A 45 -10.52 -14.66 -8.17
C ASP A 45 -10.72 -14.51 -6.65
N ILE A 46 -11.47 -15.44 -6.06
CA ILE A 46 -11.91 -15.36 -4.66
C ILE A 46 -10.92 -15.93 -3.65
N ALA A 47 -9.84 -16.57 -4.10
CA ALA A 47 -8.87 -17.18 -3.19
C ALA A 47 -8.11 -16.10 -2.41
N ASN A 48 -7.88 -16.36 -1.11
CA ASN A 48 -7.09 -15.50 -0.22
C ASN A 48 -7.52 -14.03 -0.24
N THR A 49 -8.82 -13.76 -0.37
CA THR A 49 -9.38 -12.40 -0.38
C THR A 49 -9.10 -11.67 0.93
N LEU A 50 -9.24 -12.37 2.06
CA LEU A 50 -8.91 -11.83 3.38
C LEU A 50 -8.09 -12.85 4.18
N VAL A 51 -6.90 -12.48 4.63
CA VAL A 51 -6.04 -13.37 5.43
C VAL A 51 -5.61 -12.67 6.71
N ALA A 52 -5.91 -13.26 7.87
CA ALA A 52 -5.33 -12.91 9.16
C ALA A 52 -4.42 -14.04 9.63
N GLY A 53 -3.12 -13.79 9.76
CA GLY A 53 -2.16 -14.78 10.23
C GLY A 53 -2.38 -15.21 11.68
N ASN A 54 -3.08 -14.41 12.47
CA ASN A 54 -3.47 -14.74 13.85
C ASN A 54 -4.99 -14.72 14.06
N THR A 55 -5.56 -13.63 14.59
CA THR A 55 -6.99 -13.54 14.90
C THR A 55 -7.71 -12.66 13.89
N LEU A 56 -8.84 -13.15 13.37
CA LEU A 56 -9.75 -12.37 12.53
C LEU A 56 -10.96 -11.93 13.36
N HIS A 57 -11.08 -10.62 13.62
CA HIS A 57 -12.20 -9.99 14.31
C HIS A 57 -13.00 -9.10 13.36
N LEU A 58 -14.25 -9.46 13.09
CA LEU A 58 -15.10 -8.79 12.10
C LEU A 58 -16.44 -8.40 12.72
N SER A 59 -16.94 -7.23 12.35
CA SER A 59 -18.28 -6.76 12.76
C SER A 59 -18.89 -5.92 11.65
N SER A 60 -20.18 -6.08 11.36
CA SER A 60 -20.90 -5.29 10.34
C SER A 60 -20.14 -5.18 9.00
N GLY A 61 -20.32 -6.12 8.08
CA GLY A 61 -19.61 -6.04 6.80
C GLY A 61 -19.61 -7.31 5.96
N GLY A 62 -18.83 -7.32 4.89
CA GLY A 62 -18.80 -8.43 3.95
C GLY A 62 -17.45 -8.73 3.33
N VAL A 63 -17.17 -10.02 3.11
CA VAL A 63 -16.01 -10.49 2.35
C VAL A 63 -16.48 -11.16 1.06
N TRP A 64 -16.05 -10.65 -0.09
CA TRP A 64 -16.41 -11.15 -1.41
C TRP A 64 -15.41 -12.19 -1.94
N GLY A 65 -14.96 -13.08 -1.06
CA GLY A 65 -14.16 -14.25 -1.36
C GLY A 65 -13.77 -15.05 -0.12
N ASP A 66 -12.78 -15.92 -0.26
CA ASP A 66 -12.29 -16.78 0.82
C ASP A 66 -11.53 -15.97 1.87
N ALA A 67 -11.88 -16.22 3.13
CA ALA A 67 -11.23 -15.66 4.30
C ALA A 67 -10.51 -16.72 5.12
N TRP A 68 -9.36 -16.33 5.66
CA TRP A 68 -8.49 -17.20 6.44
C TRP A 68 -8.13 -16.57 7.78
N TYR A 69 -8.08 -17.40 8.82
CA TYR A 69 -7.56 -17.02 10.14
C TYR A 69 -6.61 -18.08 10.68
N GLY A 70 -5.58 -17.67 11.41
CA GLY A 70 -4.61 -18.58 12.02
C GLY A 70 -5.13 -19.26 13.29
N ASN A 71 -5.35 -18.48 14.34
CA ASN A 71 -5.60 -18.99 15.69
C ASN A 71 -6.99 -18.66 16.25
N GLY A 72 -7.63 -17.58 15.78
CA GLY A 72 -8.93 -17.14 16.31
C GLY A 72 -9.82 -16.51 15.26
N TYR A 73 -11.12 -16.75 15.38
CA TYR A 73 -12.14 -16.12 14.55
C TYR A 73 -13.29 -15.63 15.43
N ASN A 74 -13.57 -14.34 15.36
CA ASN A 74 -14.65 -13.68 16.08
C ASN A 74 -15.39 -12.80 15.09
N ALA A 75 -16.60 -13.21 14.69
CA ALA A 75 -17.45 -12.41 13.83
C ALA A 75 -18.83 -12.27 14.44
N ASP A 76 -19.42 -11.08 14.36
CA ASP A 76 -20.83 -10.92 14.71
C ASP A 76 -21.75 -11.54 13.65
N ALA A 77 -23.04 -11.65 13.96
CA ALA A 77 -24.04 -12.28 13.08
C ALA A 77 -24.36 -11.47 11.82
N SER A 78 -23.88 -10.22 11.71
CA SER A 78 -24.10 -9.34 10.56
C SER A 78 -22.99 -9.45 9.50
N VAL A 79 -21.89 -10.14 9.82
CA VAL A 79 -20.82 -10.41 8.84
C VAL A 79 -21.29 -11.41 7.80
N VAL A 80 -21.15 -11.06 6.52
CA VAL A 80 -21.54 -11.91 5.39
C VAL A 80 -20.35 -12.31 4.53
N TYR A 81 -20.47 -13.47 3.88
CA TYR A 81 -19.53 -13.94 2.86
C TYR A 81 -20.31 -14.19 1.56
N PRO A 82 -20.63 -13.16 0.76
CA PRO A 82 -21.46 -13.32 -0.43
C PRO A 82 -20.84 -14.26 -1.47
N ARG A 83 -19.51 -14.39 -1.46
CA ARG A 83 -18.73 -15.34 -2.26
C ARG A 83 -17.66 -15.94 -1.35
N GLY A 84 -17.44 -17.26 -1.45
CA GLY A 84 -16.44 -17.96 -0.62
C GLY A 84 -16.93 -18.25 0.79
N GLY A 85 -15.99 -18.44 1.71
CA GLY A 85 -16.28 -18.67 3.11
C GLY A 85 -15.05 -18.46 4.00
N VAL A 86 -15.22 -18.64 5.30
CA VAL A 86 -14.14 -18.51 6.29
C VAL A 86 -13.61 -19.88 6.70
N SER A 87 -12.28 -20.03 6.74
CA SER A 87 -11.61 -21.26 7.16
C SER A 87 -10.39 -20.96 8.01
N GLN A 88 -10.06 -21.87 8.93
CA GLN A 88 -8.80 -21.80 9.66
C GLN A 88 -7.65 -22.26 8.75
N GLY A 89 -6.54 -21.52 8.72
CA GLY A 89 -5.37 -21.88 7.92
C GLY A 89 -4.36 -20.75 7.80
N SER A 90 -3.23 -21.04 7.17
CA SER A 90 -2.15 -20.08 6.92
C SER A 90 -1.69 -20.19 5.47
N PRO A 91 -2.46 -19.60 4.52
CA PRO A 91 -2.14 -19.70 3.09
C PRO A 91 -1.00 -18.78 2.64
N VAL A 92 -0.48 -17.92 3.52
CA VAL A 92 0.55 -16.93 3.23
C VAL A 92 1.73 -17.12 4.19
N ASP A 93 2.94 -17.25 3.65
CA ASP A 93 4.18 -17.19 4.42
C ASP A 93 4.63 -15.73 4.60
N PHE A 94 4.12 -15.08 5.65
CA PHE A 94 4.43 -13.68 5.95
C PHE A 94 5.92 -13.45 6.28
N ALA A 95 6.61 -14.45 6.83
CA ALA A 95 8.03 -14.32 7.18
C ALA A 95 8.91 -14.29 5.92
N ALA A 96 8.66 -15.22 4.99
CA ALA A 96 9.32 -15.23 3.69
C ALA A 96 8.98 -13.94 2.91
N ARG A 97 7.69 -13.59 2.81
CA ARG A 97 7.26 -12.40 2.09
C ARG A 97 7.84 -11.11 2.67
N GLY A 98 7.91 -10.97 4.00
CA GLY A 98 8.55 -9.83 4.64
C GLY A 98 10.04 -9.71 4.33
N THR A 99 10.74 -10.84 4.23
CA THR A 99 12.16 -10.86 3.80
C THR A 99 12.30 -10.39 2.36
N GLU A 100 11.43 -10.82 1.46
CA GLU A 100 11.40 -10.37 0.06
C GLU A 100 11.12 -8.87 -0.06
N LEU A 101 10.15 -8.35 0.68
CA LEU A 101 9.75 -6.94 0.65
C LEU A 101 10.88 -6.03 1.15
N ARG A 102 11.54 -6.40 2.25
CA ARG A 102 12.73 -5.69 2.76
C ARG A 102 13.90 -5.72 1.77
N ALA A 103 14.17 -6.88 1.18
CA ALA A 103 15.21 -7.00 0.17
C ALA A 103 14.88 -6.19 -1.09
N LEU A 104 13.60 -6.14 -1.49
CA LEU A 104 13.14 -5.31 -2.60
C LEU A 104 13.33 -3.82 -2.31
N SER A 105 12.89 -3.35 -1.14
CA SER A 105 13.05 -1.96 -0.71
C SER A 105 14.52 -1.53 -0.73
N SER A 106 15.41 -2.37 -0.19
CA SER A 106 16.86 -2.12 -0.22
C SER A 106 17.45 -2.11 -1.63
N ARG A 107 17.00 -3.00 -2.53
CA ARG A 107 17.45 -2.98 -3.94
C ARG A 107 17.00 -1.72 -4.67
N LEU A 108 15.76 -1.28 -4.45
CA LEU A 108 15.20 -0.06 -5.04
C LEU A 108 15.96 1.19 -4.56
N ALA A 109 16.30 1.24 -3.27
CA ALA A 109 17.12 2.28 -2.67
C ALA A 109 18.56 2.32 -3.23
N GLY A 110 19.05 1.19 -3.75
CA GLY A 110 20.37 1.08 -4.37
C GLY A 110 20.41 1.45 -5.86
N LEU A 111 19.27 1.75 -6.49
CA LEU A 111 19.24 2.15 -7.90
C LEU A 111 19.84 3.55 -8.07
N PRO A 112 20.58 3.81 -9.16
CA PRO A 112 21.09 5.15 -9.43
C PRO A 112 19.93 6.11 -9.72
N GLY A 113 19.87 7.21 -8.95
CA GLY A 113 18.95 8.31 -9.20
C GLY A 113 19.16 8.92 -10.59
N ASN A 114 18.11 8.98 -11.40
CA ASN A 114 18.10 9.61 -12.73
C ASN A 114 16.94 10.61 -12.90
N GLY A 115 16.06 10.73 -11.91
CA GLY A 115 15.02 11.75 -11.85
C GLY A 115 15.50 13.04 -11.17
N LEU A 116 14.85 14.15 -11.48
CA LEU A 116 15.08 15.44 -10.84
C LEU A 116 14.02 15.71 -9.76
N THR A 117 14.47 15.91 -8.52
CA THR A 117 13.66 16.36 -7.39
C THR A 117 13.87 17.86 -7.17
N THR A 118 12.80 18.65 -7.16
CA THR A 118 12.81 20.07 -6.80
C THR A 118 11.84 20.32 -5.64
N LEU A 119 12.34 20.94 -4.57
CA LEU A 119 11.54 21.36 -3.43
C LEU A 119 11.30 22.86 -3.50
N GLU A 120 10.05 23.25 -3.66
CA GLU A 120 9.63 24.64 -3.82
C GLU A 120 9.36 25.29 -2.46
N SER A 121 9.72 26.56 -2.30
CA SER A 121 9.53 27.29 -1.04
C SER A 121 8.06 27.48 -0.63
N TRP A 122 7.12 27.30 -1.56
CA TRP A 122 5.68 27.33 -1.29
C TRP A 122 5.12 25.96 -0.86
N GLY A 123 5.96 24.92 -0.77
CA GLY A 123 5.57 23.57 -0.33
C GLY A 123 5.37 22.56 -1.46
N GLY A 124 5.85 22.84 -2.67
CA GLY A 124 5.77 21.91 -3.80
C GLY A 124 6.91 20.88 -3.79
N VAL A 125 6.57 19.59 -3.87
CA VAL A 125 7.51 18.50 -4.13
C VAL A 125 7.36 18.09 -5.60
N MET A 126 8.32 18.49 -6.43
CA MET A 126 8.24 18.33 -7.88
C MET A 126 9.23 17.27 -8.36
N LEU A 127 8.73 16.19 -8.95
CA LEU A 127 9.50 15.07 -9.47
C LEU A 127 9.40 15.04 -11.00
N LEU A 128 10.52 15.22 -11.70
CA LEU A 128 10.62 15.17 -13.15
C LEU A 128 11.49 14.00 -13.62
N GLY A 129 10.84 13.02 -14.24
CA GLY A 129 11.45 11.88 -14.91
C GLY A 129 11.28 11.99 -16.43
N THR A 130 12.27 11.50 -17.18
CA THR A 130 12.25 11.50 -18.65
C THR A 130 12.59 10.14 -19.26
N ASP A 131 13.02 9.19 -18.44
CA ASP A 131 13.34 7.83 -18.88
C ASP A 131 12.02 7.07 -19.17
N PRO A 132 11.87 6.47 -20.37
CA PRO A 132 10.65 5.71 -20.70
C PRO A 132 10.53 4.39 -19.92
N GLY A 133 11.61 3.93 -19.29
CA GLY A 133 11.67 2.71 -18.49
C GLY A 133 11.48 2.99 -17.00
N VAL A 134 12.51 3.53 -16.34
CA VAL A 134 12.54 3.71 -14.87
C VAL A 134 13.12 5.08 -14.51
N ASN A 135 12.40 5.82 -13.68
CA ASN A 135 12.79 7.09 -13.10
C ASN A 135 12.93 6.93 -11.59
N VAL A 136 14.11 7.16 -11.05
CA VAL A 136 14.43 7.00 -9.63
C VAL A 136 14.67 8.37 -9.02
N PHE A 137 13.90 8.68 -7.99
CA PHE A 137 13.95 9.93 -7.23
C PHE A 137 14.34 9.64 -5.79
N GLU A 138 15.20 10.49 -5.23
CA GLU A 138 15.51 10.49 -3.80
C GLU A 138 14.80 11.68 -3.15
N VAL A 139 14.08 11.44 -2.06
CA VAL A 139 13.33 12.45 -1.31
C VAL A 139 13.48 12.19 0.18
N ASP A 140 13.78 13.22 0.96
CA ASP A 140 13.75 13.12 2.43
C ASP A 140 12.29 13.12 2.91
N ALA A 141 11.93 12.26 3.86
CA ALA A 141 10.59 12.15 4.43
C ALA A 141 10.06 13.49 4.99
N SER A 142 10.96 14.35 5.48
CA SER A 142 10.60 15.70 5.95
C SER A 142 10.05 16.60 4.86
N ALA A 143 10.34 16.34 3.57
CA ALA A 143 9.83 17.11 2.45
C ALA A 143 8.29 17.07 2.33
N PHE A 144 7.65 16.03 2.88
CA PHE A 144 6.19 15.89 2.88
C PHE A 144 5.51 16.59 4.06
N THR A 145 6.28 16.96 5.10
CA THR A 145 5.74 17.68 6.25
C THR A 145 5.41 19.11 5.85
N GLY A 146 4.11 19.43 5.78
CA GLY A 146 3.64 20.75 5.33
C GLY A 146 3.73 20.95 3.82
N ALA A 147 3.89 19.87 3.04
CA ALA A 147 3.76 19.95 1.59
C ALA A 147 2.36 20.44 1.18
N VAL A 148 2.29 21.06 0.01
CA VAL A 148 1.06 21.58 -0.62
C VAL A 148 0.71 20.79 -1.87
N LEU A 149 1.72 20.29 -2.59
CA LEU A 149 1.55 19.50 -3.81
C LEU A 149 2.68 18.49 -3.95
N LEU A 150 2.36 17.24 -4.27
CA LEU A 150 3.28 16.32 -4.92
C LEU A 150 2.95 16.24 -6.41
N SER A 151 3.90 16.64 -7.25
CA SER A 151 3.77 16.60 -8.72
C SER A 151 4.75 15.58 -9.29
N ILE A 152 4.25 14.60 -10.03
CA ILE A 152 5.07 13.61 -10.73
C ILE A 152 4.90 13.78 -12.24
N SER A 153 5.98 14.07 -12.94
CA SER A 153 6.02 14.10 -14.39
C SER A 153 6.91 12.98 -14.87
N ALA A 154 6.36 12.03 -15.62
CA ALA A 154 7.14 10.95 -16.23
C ALA A 154 6.40 10.36 -17.45
N PRO A 155 7.11 9.71 -18.39
CA PRO A 155 6.49 9.13 -19.57
C PRO A 155 5.41 8.08 -19.22
N ALA A 156 4.36 8.01 -20.05
CA ALA A 156 3.35 6.96 -19.96
C ALA A 156 3.98 5.56 -19.98
N GLY A 157 3.53 4.69 -19.08
CA GLY A 157 4.07 3.34 -18.96
C GLY A 157 5.53 3.28 -18.52
N SER A 158 6.09 4.34 -17.91
CA SER A 158 7.34 4.24 -17.15
C SER A 158 7.06 3.83 -15.69
N LEU A 159 8.12 3.57 -14.92
CA LEU A 159 8.07 3.41 -13.46
C LEU A 159 8.72 4.62 -12.80
N ALA A 160 8.04 5.29 -11.87
CA ALA A 160 8.61 6.26 -10.94
C ALA A 160 8.83 5.58 -9.59
N VAL A 161 10.09 5.38 -9.21
CA VAL A 161 10.48 4.92 -7.88
C VAL A 161 10.85 6.15 -7.06
N ILE A 162 10.10 6.43 -6.00
CA ILE A 162 10.37 7.51 -5.06
C ILE A 162 10.97 6.85 -3.81
N ASN A 163 12.29 6.86 -3.72
CA ASN A 163 12.99 6.44 -2.52
C ASN A 163 12.85 7.55 -1.47
N ILE A 164 12.10 7.25 -0.41
CA ILE A 164 11.84 8.15 0.70
C ILE A 164 12.67 7.71 1.89
N THR A 165 13.55 8.58 2.37
CA THR A 165 14.47 8.31 3.49
C THR A 165 14.14 9.14 4.72
N GLY A 166 14.33 8.59 5.91
CA GLY A 166 14.04 9.19 7.20
C GLY A 166 13.08 8.34 8.04
N ASP A 167 13.27 8.37 9.36
CA ASP A 167 12.59 7.49 10.33
C ASP A 167 11.05 7.62 10.33
N SER A 168 10.52 8.79 9.98
CA SER A 168 9.08 9.06 9.98
C SER A 168 8.67 9.99 8.85
N ALA A 169 7.53 9.71 8.21
CA ALA A 169 6.94 10.57 7.19
C ALA A 169 5.52 11.01 7.56
N THR A 170 5.17 12.26 7.26
CA THR A 170 3.82 12.81 7.49
C THR A 170 3.24 13.31 6.18
N PHE A 171 2.05 12.81 5.83
CA PHE A 171 1.26 13.21 4.67
C PHE A 171 -0.09 13.75 5.14
N SER A 172 -0.35 15.04 4.93
CA SER A 172 -1.57 15.66 5.45
C SER A 172 -2.16 16.67 4.47
N ALA A 173 -3.36 16.38 3.96
CA ALA A 173 -4.23 17.33 3.26
C ALA A 173 -3.58 18.11 2.10
N PHE A 174 -2.72 17.49 1.31
CA PHE A 174 -2.05 18.12 0.18
C PHE A 174 -2.37 17.47 -1.18
N GLY A 175 -2.20 18.23 -2.26
CA GLY A 175 -2.64 17.84 -3.59
C GLY A 175 -1.70 16.86 -4.32
N HIS A 176 -2.24 16.17 -5.31
CA HIS A 176 -1.51 15.27 -6.20
C HIS A 176 -1.70 15.67 -7.66
N MET A 177 -0.63 15.59 -8.46
CA MET A 177 -0.70 15.84 -9.89
C MET A 177 0.24 14.92 -10.67
N PHE A 178 -0.30 14.31 -11.73
CA PHE A 178 0.51 13.58 -12.73
C PHE A 178 0.56 14.34 -14.05
N SER A 179 1.69 14.23 -14.74
CA SER A 179 1.91 14.76 -16.08
C SER A 179 2.90 13.89 -16.86
N GLY A 180 3.04 14.11 -18.18
CA GLY A 180 3.90 13.28 -19.04
C GLY A 180 3.29 11.92 -19.42
N GLY A 181 2.13 11.57 -18.85
CA GLY A 181 1.34 10.39 -19.17
C GLY A 181 1.46 9.24 -18.16
N ILE A 182 2.28 9.39 -17.11
CA ILE A 182 2.27 8.46 -15.97
C ILE A 182 0.92 8.46 -15.24
N ASP A 183 0.57 7.31 -14.67
CA ASP A 183 -0.60 7.09 -13.83
C ASP A 183 -0.21 6.29 -12.56
N GLN A 184 -1.18 6.01 -11.70
CA GLN A 184 -0.94 5.30 -10.44
C GLN A 184 -0.38 3.87 -10.61
N HIS A 185 -0.54 3.24 -11.79
CA HIS A 185 0.06 1.93 -12.06
C HIS A 185 1.58 1.98 -12.26
N GLY A 186 2.15 3.19 -12.41
CA GLY A 186 3.57 3.44 -12.61
C GLY A 186 4.27 4.10 -11.43
N VAL A 187 3.61 4.32 -10.28
CA VAL A 187 4.21 5.04 -9.13
C VAL A 187 4.44 4.10 -7.95
N LEU A 188 5.68 4.09 -7.45
CA LEU A 188 6.09 3.34 -6.26
C LEU A 188 6.73 4.29 -5.24
N PHE A 189 6.08 4.43 -4.08
CA PHE A 189 6.63 5.05 -2.89
C PHE A 189 7.42 3.99 -2.12
N ASN A 190 8.75 4.05 -2.15
CA ASN A 190 9.62 3.16 -1.40
C ASN A 190 10.11 3.88 -0.15
N PHE A 191 9.47 3.63 0.99
CA PHE A 191 9.95 4.10 2.29
C PHE A 191 11.07 3.19 2.75
N VAL A 192 12.30 3.67 2.63
CA VAL A 192 13.52 2.86 2.72
C VAL A 192 13.77 2.40 4.16
N ASP A 193 13.65 3.31 5.10
CA ASP A 193 14.03 3.17 6.50
C ASP A 193 12.98 3.70 7.49
N ALA A 194 11.87 4.26 6.99
CA ALA A 194 10.79 4.75 7.85
C ALA A 194 10.21 3.63 8.73
N THR A 195 10.11 3.91 10.03
CA THR A 195 9.43 3.05 11.00
C THR A 195 8.01 3.54 11.30
N GLU A 196 7.69 4.79 10.95
CA GLU A 196 6.36 5.38 11.15
C GLU A 196 5.91 6.16 9.90
N ILE A 197 4.65 5.99 9.50
CA ILE A 197 4.02 6.80 8.46
C ILE A 197 2.69 7.30 9.00
N HIS A 198 2.50 8.62 9.01
CA HIS A 198 1.25 9.25 9.37
C HIS A 198 0.62 9.86 8.12
N ALA A 199 -0.55 9.38 7.73
CA ALA A 199 -1.33 9.92 6.64
C ALA A 199 -2.72 10.34 7.12
N ASN A 200 -3.12 11.57 6.80
CA ASN A 200 -4.45 12.08 7.12
C ASN A 200 -5.01 12.93 5.98
N ALA A 201 -6.30 12.77 5.65
CA ALA A 201 -6.94 13.56 4.60
C ALA A 201 -6.15 13.52 3.27
N TYR A 202 -5.62 12.34 2.92
CA TYR A 202 -4.63 12.18 1.87
C TYR A 202 -4.86 10.93 1.04
N GLY A 203 -4.55 11.00 -0.26
CA GLY A 203 -4.67 9.89 -1.20
C GLY A 203 -3.30 9.47 -1.73
N PHE A 204 -2.85 8.25 -1.43
CA PHE A 204 -1.69 7.67 -2.12
C PHE A 204 -2.11 7.20 -3.51
N TRP A 205 -1.66 7.90 -4.55
CA TRP A 205 -1.83 7.46 -5.94
C TRP A 205 -0.59 6.69 -6.39
N GLY A 206 -0.65 5.37 -6.26
CA GLY A 206 0.48 4.48 -6.47
C GLY A 206 0.59 3.42 -5.37
N THR A 207 1.64 2.61 -5.46
CA THR A 207 1.92 1.55 -4.48
C THR A 207 2.92 2.03 -3.44
N VAL A 208 2.67 1.71 -2.17
CA VAL A 208 3.54 1.99 -1.04
C VAL A 208 4.25 0.71 -0.62
N LEU A 209 5.59 0.77 -0.57
CA LEU A 209 6.45 -0.25 0.01
C LEU A 209 7.15 0.35 1.23
N ALA A 210 6.71 -0.05 2.42
CA ALA A 210 7.19 0.46 3.70
C ALA A 210 7.36 -0.70 4.71
N PRO A 211 8.24 -1.68 4.43
CA PRO A 211 8.25 -2.97 5.11
C PRO A 211 8.66 -2.92 6.60
N TYR A 212 9.09 -1.75 7.08
CA TYR A 212 9.43 -1.48 8.48
C TYR A 212 8.42 -0.58 9.19
N ALA A 213 7.48 0.03 8.46
CA ALA A 213 6.66 1.12 8.99
C ALA A 213 5.33 0.65 9.60
N HIS A 214 5.04 1.14 10.79
CA HIS A 214 3.68 1.23 11.30
C HIS A 214 2.98 2.41 10.62
N VAL A 215 1.85 2.14 9.95
CA VAL A 215 1.11 3.16 9.19
C VAL A 215 -0.13 3.57 9.97
N THR A 216 -0.24 4.85 10.32
CA THR A 216 -1.50 5.45 10.79
C THR A 216 -2.14 6.18 9.61
N PHE A 217 -3.29 5.73 9.12
CA PHE A 217 -3.90 6.29 7.91
C PHE A 217 -5.40 6.56 8.08
N ASN A 218 -5.73 7.83 8.31
CA ASN A 218 -7.10 8.26 8.58
C ASN A 218 -7.66 9.16 7.48
N ASP A 219 -8.94 9.04 7.20
CA ASP A 219 -9.70 9.93 6.31
C ASP A 219 -9.07 10.06 4.91
N GLY A 220 -8.60 8.96 4.33
CA GLY A 220 -7.85 8.96 3.08
C GLY A 220 -8.12 7.74 2.22
N SER A 221 -7.35 7.62 1.14
CA SER A 221 -7.43 6.47 0.24
C SER A 221 -6.07 6.03 -0.26
N PHE A 222 -5.97 4.80 -0.72
CA PHE A 222 -4.84 4.33 -1.51
C PHE A 222 -5.33 3.71 -2.82
N ASP A 223 -4.86 4.27 -3.92
CA ASP A 223 -5.13 3.84 -5.28
C ASP A 223 -3.90 3.06 -5.77
N GLY A 224 -3.80 1.81 -5.31
CA GLY A 224 -2.63 0.95 -5.49
C GLY A 224 -2.47 -0.04 -4.35
N GLY A 225 -1.27 -0.56 -4.13
CA GLY A 225 -0.99 -1.47 -3.01
C GLY A 225 -0.38 -0.76 -1.80
N ILE A 226 -0.59 -1.26 -0.59
CA ILE A 226 0.25 -0.94 0.58
C ILE A 226 0.89 -2.23 1.09
N TYR A 227 2.22 -2.24 1.18
CA TYR A 227 3.03 -3.33 1.71
C TYR A 227 3.83 -2.80 2.91
N ALA A 228 3.37 -3.05 4.13
CA ALA A 228 3.92 -2.41 5.32
C ALA A 228 4.08 -3.36 6.54
N LEU A 229 4.63 -2.86 7.63
CA LEU A 229 4.72 -3.63 8.87
C LEU A 229 3.33 -3.80 9.49
N SER A 230 2.61 -2.72 9.74
CA SER A 230 1.21 -2.77 10.23
C SER A 230 0.46 -1.53 9.80
N MET A 231 -0.87 -1.54 9.97
CA MET A 231 -1.68 -0.36 9.67
C MET A 231 -2.85 -0.19 10.65
N THR A 232 -3.07 1.04 11.09
CA THR A 232 -4.24 1.46 11.87
C THR A 232 -4.91 2.64 11.19
N GLY A 233 -6.22 2.57 11.01
CA GLY A 233 -7.03 3.67 10.48
C GLY A 233 -8.06 3.21 9.46
N ASN A 234 -8.85 4.15 8.96
CA ASN A 234 -10.05 3.93 8.15
C ASN A 234 -9.86 4.22 6.65
N ALA A 235 -8.61 4.40 6.18
CA ALA A 235 -8.38 4.69 4.77
C ALA A 235 -8.91 3.59 3.83
N GLU A 236 -9.52 4.01 2.72
CA GLU A 236 -10.15 3.13 1.73
C GLU A 236 -9.14 2.65 0.67
N GLY A 237 -9.20 1.37 0.33
CA GLY A 237 -8.32 0.75 -0.66
C GLY A 237 -8.98 0.53 -2.01
N HIS A 238 -8.44 1.12 -3.07
CA HIS A 238 -8.91 0.95 -4.44
C HIS A 238 -7.94 0.11 -5.28
N ILE A 239 -8.48 -0.67 -6.22
CA ILE A 239 -7.64 -1.51 -7.10
C ILE A 239 -7.00 -0.63 -8.18
N ASN A 240 -5.71 -0.34 -8.03
CA ASN A 240 -4.87 0.20 -9.09
C ASN A 240 -3.45 -0.38 -8.99
N ALA A 241 -3.35 -1.71 -9.04
CA ALA A 241 -2.10 -2.43 -8.79
C ALA A 241 -0.93 -1.91 -9.65
N LEU A 242 0.26 -1.84 -9.04
CA LEU A 242 1.50 -1.51 -9.73
C LEU A 242 1.74 -2.50 -10.87
N ALA A 243 2.12 -1.99 -12.04
CA ALA A 243 2.49 -2.85 -13.15
C ALA A 243 3.72 -3.69 -12.80
N ASP A 244 3.61 -5.01 -12.95
CA ASP A 244 4.74 -5.91 -12.73
C ASP A 244 5.89 -5.58 -13.69
N ARG A 245 7.10 -5.50 -13.14
CA ARG A 245 8.32 -5.21 -13.90
C ARG A 245 9.48 -6.04 -13.41
N ASP A 246 10.35 -6.44 -14.32
CA ASP A 246 11.65 -6.96 -13.96
C ASP A 246 12.62 -5.78 -13.88
N ILE A 247 13.11 -5.53 -12.66
CA ILE A 247 14.11 -4.51 -12.39
C ILE A 247 15.43 -5.27 -12.29
N CYS A 248 16.17 -5.32 -13.40
CA CYS A 248 17.52 -5.85 -13.41
C CYS A 248 18.47 -4.81 -12.77
N PRO A 249 19.55 -5.26 -12.10
CA PRO A 249 20.66 -4.38 -11.73
C PRO A 249 21.30 -3.72 -12.96
#